data_AF-A0A0B8QER1-F1
#
_entry.id   AF-A0A0B8QER1-F1
#
_cell.length_a   1.000
_cell.length_b   1.000
_cell.length_c   1.000
_cell.angle_alpha   90.00
_cell.angle_beta   90.00
_cell.angle_gamma   90.00
#
_symmetry.space_group_name_H-M   'P 1'
#
loop_
_entity.id
_entity.type
_entity.pdbx_description
1 polymer ?
#
loop_
_entity_poly.entity_id
_entity_poly.type
_entity_poly.pdbx_seq_one_letter_code
_entity_poly.pdbx_strand_id
1 'polypeptide(L)' 'MKKQNLFLLMAAIGIFPVAMSYGFLPSFLFGVEMNSVEVVNIFRAIMGLYTAMGIFWLMAAFDSKLTQAGLYT' A
#
# COMPACT_ATOMS: atom_id res chain seq x y z
N MET A 1 8.08 -21.19 -4.36
CA MET A 1 8.48 -19.81 -4.00
C MET A 1 9.43 -19.85 -2.81
N LYS A 2 10.43 -18.96 -2.74
CA LYS A 2 11.31 -18.84 -1.56
C LYS A 2 10.57 -18.12 -0.41
N LYS A 3 11.08 -18.22 0.82
CA LYS A 3 10.48 -17.56 2.01
C LYS A 3 10.35 -16.05 1.81
N GLN A 4 11.35 -15.43 1.18
CA GLN A 4 11.37 -14.01 0.82
C GLN A 4 10.20 -13.61 -0.08
N ASN A 5 9.95 -14.40 -1.13
CA ASN A 5 8.88 -14.13 -2.09
C ASN A 5 7.51 -14.27 -1.43
N LEU A 6 7.34 -15.27 -0.55
CA LEU A 6 6.11 -15.44 0.21
C LEU A 6 5.87 -14.27 1.17
N PHE A 7 6.93 -13.79 1.84
CA PHE A 7 6.85 -12.60 2.69
C PHE A 7 6.38 -11.38 1.89
N LEU A 8 7.00 -11.10 0.74
CA LEU A 8 6.62 -9.96 -0.11
C LEU A 8 5.17 -10.07 -0.61
N LEU A 9 4.73 -11.27 -0.97
CA LEU A 9 3.35 -11.50 -1.40
C LEU A 9 2.35 -11.23 -0.26
N MET A 10 2.64 -11.71 0.95
CA MET A 10 1.81 -11.44 2.13
C MET A 10 1.81 -9.94 2.50
N ALA A 11 2.96 -9.27 2.41
CA ALA A 11 3.07 -7.84 2.65
C ALA A 11 2.25 -7.03 1.62
N ALA A 12 2.33 -7.39 0.34
CA ALA A 12 1.53 -6.77 -0.73
C ALA A 12 0.01 -6.95 -0.50
N ILE A 13 -0.42 -8.14 -0.09
CA ILE A 13 -1.83 -8.41 0.24
C ILE A 13 -2.24 -7.63 1.50
N GLY A 14 -1.40 -7.58 2.53
CA GLY A 14 -1.69 -6.92 3.79
C GLY A 14 -1.77 -5.40 3.69
N ILE A 15 -0.94 -4.78 2.85
CA ILE A 15 -0.92 -3.31 2.69
C ILE A 15 -2.09 -2.79 1.86
N PHE A 16 -2.67 -3.61 0.98
CA PHE A 16 -3.78 -3.20 0.13
C PHE A 16 -5.02 -2.70 0.91
N PRO A 17 -5.57 -3.43 1.90
CA PRO A 17 -6.69 -2.93 2.71
C PRO A 17 -6.30 -1.67 3.53
N VAL A 18 -5.05 -1.57 3.97
CA VAL A 18 -4.54 -0.36 4.63
C VAL A 18 -4.56 0.82 3.67
N ALA A 19 -4.10 0.66 2.43
CA ALA A 19 -4.17 1.70 1.41
C ALA A 19 -5.61 2.18 1.18
N MET A 20 -6.55 1.24 1.01
CA MET A 20 -7.97 1.54 0.75
C MET A 20 -8.64 2.29 1.92
N SER A 21 -8.21 2.03 3.16
CA SER A 21 -8.73 2.72 4.34
C SER A 21 -8.60 4.25 4.24
N TYR A 22 -7.52 4.74 3.63
CA TYR A 22 -7.28 6.17 3.45
C TYR A 22 -8.15 6.78 2.35
N GLY A 23 -8.36 6.12 1.22
CA GLY A 23 -9.04 6.73 0.07
C GLY A 23 -10.55 6.55 0.02
N PHE A 24 -11.08 5.46 0.58
CA PHE A 24 -12.49 5.09 0.45
C PHE A 24 -13.36 5.48 1.65
N LEU A 25 -12.89 5.24 2.88
CA LEU A 25 -13.68 5.46 4.11
C LEU A 25 -12.91 6.19 5.24
N PRO A 26 -12.15 7.26 4.95
CA PRO A 26 -11.32 7.89 5.98
C PRO A 26 -12.12 8.53 7.11
N SER A 27 -13.32 9.07 6.83
CA SER A 27 -14.17 9.66 7.88
C SER A 27 -14.68 8.61 8.87
N PHE A 28 -14.99 7.40 8.41
CA PHE A 28 -15.46 6.33 9.29
C PHE A 28 -14.31 5.73 10.11
N LEU A 29 -13.13 5.55 9.51
CA LEU A 29 -12.01 4.85 10.13
C LEU A 29 -11.13 5.75 11.00
N PHE A 30 -11.03 7.04 10.66
CA PHE A 30 -10.15 7.98 11.34
C PHE A 30 -10.89 9.16 11.99
N GLY A 31 -12.21 9.28 11.82
CA GLY A 31 -12.99 10.39 12.36
C GLY A 31 -12.65 11.75 11.74
N VAL A 32 -12.05 11.76 10.54
CA VAL A 32 -11.64 13.00 9.84
C VAL A 32 -12.75 13.47 8.91
N GLU A 33 -13.13 14.75 9.03
CA GLU A 33 -14.09 15.37 8.12
C GLU A 33 -13.46 15.70 6.77
N MET A 34 -14.04 15.18 5.68
CA MET A 34 -13.55 15.35 4.31
C MET A 34 -14.17 16.60 3.66
N ASN A 35 -14.02 17.75 4.31
CA ASN A 35 -14.76 18.98 3.96
C ASN A 35 -14.05 19.83 2.91
N SER A 36 -12.81 19.51 2.55
CA SER A 36 -12.02 20.30 1.61
C SER A 36 -11.31 19.41 0.59
N VAL A 37 -11.07 19.98 -0.59
CA VAL A 37 -10.38 19.29 -1.69
C VAL A 37 -8.95 18.93 -1.29
N GLU A 38 -8.30 19.77 -0.48
CA GLU A 38 -6.96 19.55 0.04
C GLU A 38 -6.91 18.30 0.92
N VAL A 39 -7.84 18.16 1.87
CA VAL A 39 -7.91 16.98 2.76
C VAL A 39 -8.17 15.71 1.96
N VAL A 40 -9.13 15.75 1.01
CA VAL A 40 -9.41 14.61 0.12
C VAL A 40 -8.17 14.21 -0.68
N ASN A 41 -7.43 15.19 -1.22
CA ASN A 41 -6.24 14.92 -2.01
C ASN A 41 -5.10 14.34 -1.16
N ILE A 42 -4.91 14.78 0.08
CA ILE A 42 -3.92 14.20 1.01
C ILE A 42 -4.22 12.72 1.26
N PHE A 43 -5.46 12.37 1.60
CA PHE A 43 -5.85 11.00 1.86
C PHE A 43 -5.72 10.09 0.62
N ARG A 44 -6.07 10.61 -0.57
CA ARG A 44 -5.86 9.90 -1.84
C ARG A 44 -4.38 9.73 -2.18
N ALA A 45 -3.54 10.72 -1.86
CA ALA A 45 -2.09 10.61 -2.04
C ALA A 45 -1.50 9.52 -1.14
N ILE A 46 -1.94 9.44 0.12
CA ILE A 46 -1.54 8.38 1.06
C ILE A 46 -1.98 7.00 0.54
N MET A 47 -3.25 6.86 0.11
CA MET A 47 -3.74 5.64 -0.53
C MET A 47 -2.87 5.26 -1.74
N GLY A 48 -2.57 6.23 -2.61
CA GLY A 48 -1.74 6.02 -3.80
C GLY A 48 -0.33 5.53 -3.46
N LEU A 49 0.30 6.12 -2.45
CA LEU A 49 1.63 5.73 -1.97
C LEU A 49 1.64 4.26 -1.49
N TYR A 50 0.70 3.89 -0.62
CA TYR A 50 0.60 2.51 -0.12
C TYR A 50 0.25 1.51 -1.24
N THR A 51 -0.60 1.92 -2.18
CA THR A 51 -0.96 1.09 -3.34
C THR A 51 0.26 0.86 -4.23
N ALA A 52 1.05 1.91 -4.50
CA ALA A 52 2.27 1.82 -5.28
C ALA A 52 3.31 0.90 -4.59
N MET A 53 3.46 1.00 -3.27
CA MET A 53 4.33 0.10 -2.50
C MET A 53 3.84 -1.35 -2.57
N GLY A 54 2.54 -1.60 -2.42
CA GLY A 54 1.94 -2.93 -2.55
C GLY A 54 2.17 -3.54 -3.94
N ILE A 55 2.01 -2.75 -5.01
CA ILE A 55 2.32 -3.16 -6.39
C ILE A 55 3.81 -3.47 -6.53
N PHE A 56 4.70 -2.64 -5.96
CA PHE A 56 6.13 -2.88 -5.97
C PHE A 56 6.50 -4.20 -5.28
N TRP A 57 5.97 -4.48 -4.08
CA TRP A 57 6.19 -5.75 -3.40
C TRP A 57 5.61 -6.94 -4.17
N LEU A 58 4.44 -6.77 -4.80
CA LEU A 58 3.87 -7.79 -5.67
C LEU A 58 4.81 -8.12 -6.84
N MET A 59 5.36 -7.10 -7.52
CA MET A 59 6.36 -7.30 -8.57
C MET A 59 7.64 -7.95 -8.03
N ALA A 60 8.14 -7.49 -6.88
CA ALA A 60 9.36 -8.01 -6.25
C ALA A 60 9.22 -9.46 -5.77
N ALA A 61 8.00 -9.94 -5.50
CA ALA A 61 7.74 -11.34 -5.17
C ALA A 61 7.95 -12.28 -6.39
N PHE A 62 7.82 -11.76 -7.62
CA PHE A 62 7.95 -12.54 -8.86
C PHE A 62 9.21 -12.25 -9.67
N ASP A 63 9.88 -11.10 -9.46
CA ASP A 63 11.16 -10.76 -10.11
C ASP A 63 12.35 -10.83 -9.13
N SER A 64 13.25 -11.78 -9.37
CA SER A 64 14.47 -11.97 -8.59
C SER A 64 15.41 -10.75 -8.54
N LYS A 65 15.38 -9.88 -9.55
CA LYS A 65 16.17 -8.64 -9.58
C LYS A 65 15.61 -7.61 -8.60
N LEU A 66 14.29 -7.65 -8.35
CA LEU A 66 13.58 -6.72 -7.48
C LEU A 66 13.42 -7.26 -6.05
N THR A 67 13.51 -8.58 -5.84
CA THR A 67 13.29 -9.20 -4.53
C THR A 67 14.16 -8.59 -3.42
N GLN A 68 15.44 -8.30 -3.69
CA GLN A 68 16.29 -7.66 -2.68
C GLN A 68 15.81 -6.24 -2.37
N ALA A 69 15.56 -5.42 -3.38
CA ALA A 69 15.04 -4.06 -3.17
C ALA A 69 13.71 -4.09 -2.39
N GLY A 70 12.79 -4.99 -2.73
CA GLY A 70 11.52 -5.16 -2.02
C GLY A 70 11.64 -5.57 -0.55
N LEU A 71 12.72 -6.26 -0.15
CA LEU A 71 12.94 -6.64 1.24
C LEU A 71 13.50 -5.51 2.12
N TYR A 72 14.07 -4.47 1.51
CA TYR A 72 14.73 -3.37 2.23
C TYR A 72 13.95 -2.04 2.18
N THR A 73 12.80 -2.01 1.51
CA THR A 73 11.81 -0.94 1.58
C THR A 73 10.87 -1.15 2.76
#